data_AF-E2N713-F1
#
_entry.id   AF-E2N713-F1
#
_cell.length_a   1.000
_cell.length_b   1.000
_cell.length_c   1.000
_cell.angle_alpha   90.00
_cell.angle_beta   90.00
_cell.angle_gamma   90.00
#
_symmetry.space_group_name_H-M   'P 1'
#
loop_
_entity.id
_entity.type
_entity.pdbx_description
1 polymer ?
#
loop_
_entity_poly.entity_id
_entity_poly.type
_entity_poly.pdbx_seq_one_letter_code
_entity_poly.pdbx_strand_id
1 'polypeptide(L)' 'MELFEISGDNKVFHKADAYIDEEKGTVVVTCKYVAEPKAVRYAFKDFVKAELFGTGGLPVSSFRTDDWD' A
#
# COMPACT_ATOMS: atom_id res chain seq x y z
N MET A 1 0.04 -8.05 5.18
CA MET A 1 1.23 -7.35 4.65
C MET A 1 1.48 -6.10 5.47
N GLU A 2 2.73 -5.75 5.72
CA GLU A 2 3.15 -4.71 6.67
C GLU A 2 3.77 -3.47 6.04
N LEU A 3 4.06 -3.52 4.73
CA LEU A 3 4.73 -2.46 4.00
C LEU A 3 3.79 -1.42 3.37
N PHE A 4 2.50 -1.51 3.67
CA PHE A 4 1.48 -0.60 3.15
C PHE A 4 1.21 0.55 4.12
N GLU A 5 1.08 1.74 3.55
CA GLU A 5 0.67 2.94 4.25
C GLU A 5 -0.41 3.66 3.44
N ILE A 6 -1.36 4.27 4.12
CA ILE A 6 -2.51 4.94 3.51
C ILE A 6 -2.71 6.32 4.12
N SER A 7 -3.16 7.28 3.32
CA SER A 7 -3.49 8.64 3.77
C SER A 7 -4.80 9.12 3.16
N GLY A 8 -5.42 10.10 3.84
CA GLY A 8 -6.53 10.88 3.32
C GLY A 8 -6.05 12.24 2.80
N ASP A 9 -6.95 13.22 2.72
CA ASP A 9 -6.62 14.57 2.19
C ASP A 9 -5.55 15.32 3.00
N ASN A 10 -5.34 14.94 4.26
CA ASN A 10 -4.32 15.55 5.12
C ASN A 10 -2.88 15.15 4.76
N LYS A 11 -2.69 14.22 3.80
CA LYS A 11 -1.39 13.70 3.34
C LYS A 11 -0.54 13.04 4.44
N VAL A 12 -1.15 12.71 5.58
CA VAL A 12 -0.48 11.99 6.67
C VAL A 12 -0.66 10.51 6.44
N PHE A 13 0.45 9.80 6.19
CA PHE A 13 0.45 8.37 5.96
C PHE A 13 0.49 7.58 7.27
N HIS A 14 -0.42 6.63 7.40
CA HIS A 14 -0.53 5.72 8.54
C HIS A 14 -0.26 4.28 8.09
N LYS A 15 0.36 3.45 8.94
CA LYS A 15 0.46 2.00 8.72
C LYS A 15 -0.94 1.43 8.48
N ALA A 16 -1.07 0.62 7.44
CA ALA A 16 -2.32 0.03 7.03
C ALA A 16 -2.27 -1.49 7.11
N ASP A 17 -3.42 -2.10 7.38
CA ASP A 17 -3.62 -3.54 7.24
C ASP A 17 -3.92 -3.84 5.77
N ALA A 18 -3.16 -4.77 5.18
CA ALA A 18 -3.31 -5.11 3.78
C ALA A 18 -3.26 -6.61 3.50
N TYR A 19 -4.09 -7.07 2.58
CA TYR A 19 -4.18 -8.46 2.11
C TYR A 19 -4.51 -8.52 0.62
N ILE A 20 -4.27 -9.68 0.00
CA ILE A 20 -4.61 -9.94 -1.41
C ILE A 20 -5.98 -10.60 -1.45
N ASP A 21 -6.92 -9.98 -2.17
CA ASP A 21 -8.16 -10.62 -2.61
C ASP A 21 -7.86 -11.35 -3.93
N GLU A 22 -7.60 -12.65 -3.81
CA GLU A 22 -7.21 -13.53 -4.93
C GLU A 22 -8.32 -13.65 -5.97
N GLU A 23 -9.60 -13.57 -5.58
CA GLU A 23 -10.72 -13.66 -6.51
C GLU A 23 -10.79 -12.44 -7.44
N LYS A 24 -10.46 -11.26 -6.90
CA LYS A 24 -10.44 -10.00 -7.67
C LYS A 24 -9.08 -9.65 -8.25
N GLY A 25 -8.01 -10.32 -7.83
CA GLY A 25 -6.64 -9.96 -8.19
C GLY A 25 -6.25 -8.57 -7.68
N THR A 26 -6.76 -8.17 -6.52
CA THR A 26 -6.56 -6.82 -5.96
C THR A 26 -5.96 -6.86 -4.57
N VAL A 27 -5.13 -5.88 -4.23
CA VAL A 27 -4.71 -5.65 -2.85
C VAL A 27 -5.74 -4.77 -2.15
N VAL A 28 -6.30 -5.26 -1.05
CA VAL A 28 -7.19 -4.49 -0.19
C VAL A 28 -6.37 -3.90 0.94
N VAL A 29 -6.46 -2.59 1.13
CA VAL A 29 -5.72 -1.82 2.15
C VAL A 29 -6.71 -1.05 3.00
N THR A 30 -6.61 -1.20 4.33
CA THR A 30 -7.51 -0.54 5.28
C THR A 30 -6.74 0.06 6.46
N CYS A 31 -7.24 1.15 7.03
CA CYS A 31 -6.66 1.76 8.22
C CYS A 31 -7.75 2.44 9.04
N LYS A 32 -7.85 2.08 10.32
CA LYS A 32 -8.86 2.65 11.24
C LYS A 32 -8.71 4.15 11.50
N TYR A 33 -7.56 4.75 11.16
CA TYR A 33 -7.28 6.16 11.36
C TYR A 33 -7.57 7.02 10.12
N VAL A 34 -7.88 6.39 8.98
CA VAL A 34 -8.12 7.07 7.70
C VAL A 34 -9.52 6.72 7.23
N ALA A 35 -10.49 7.57 7.56
CA ALA A 35 -11.90 7.36 7.21
C ALA A 35 -12.17 7.49 5.70
N GLU A 36 -11.48 8.41 5.04
CA GLU A 36 -11.59 8.65 3.61
C GLU A 36 -10.21 8.49 2.94
N PRO A 37 -9.88 7.28 2.46
CA PRO A 37 -8.63 7.03 1.77
C PRO A 37 -8.52 7.81 0.45
N LYS A 38 -7.37 8.43 0.21
CA LYS A 38 -7.05 9.15 -1.03
C LYS A 38 -5.77 8.66 -1.70
N ALA A 39 -4.80 8.21 -0.91
CA ALA A 39 -3.51 7.76 -1.40
C ALA A 39 -3.00 6.53 -0.65
N VAL A 40 -2.38 5.61 -1.38
CA VAL A 40 -1.70 4.42 -0.85
C VAL A 40 -0.25 4.44 -1.32
N ARG A 41 0.66 3.95 -0.49
CA ARG A 41 2.03 3.66 -0.89
C ARG A 41 2.48 2.32 -0.33
N TYR A 42 3.40 1.69 -1.05
CA TYR A 42 3.98 0.39 -0.71
C TYR A 42 5.50 0.48 -0.73
N ALA A 43 6.14 -0.18 0.25
CA ALA A 43 7.59 -0.29 0.36
C ALA A 43 8.30 1.09 0.37
N PHE A 44 7.67 2.09 0.99
CA PHE A 44 8.13 3.49 1.00
C PHE A 44 9.09 3.78 2.18
N LYS A 45 10.18 3.01 2.25
CA LYS A 45 11.26 3.13 3.26
C LYS A 45 12.61 2.86 2.58
N ASP A 46 13.72 3.28 3.21
CA ASP A 46 15.07 3.14 2.68
C ASP A 46 15.44 1.70 2.27
N PHE A 47 15.01 0.73 3.08
CA PHE A 47 15.19 -0.69 2.79
C PHE A 47 14.03 -1.51 3.35
N VAL A 48 13.54 -2.45 2.55
CA VAL A 48 12.51 -3.42 2.94
C VAL A 48 12.74 -4.75 2.26
N LYS A 49 12.24 -5.83 2.88
CA LYS A 49 12.10 -7.13 2.22
C LYS A 49 10.72 -7.20 1.58
N ALA A 50 10.66 -7.42 0.27
CA ALA A 50 9.39 -7.44 -0.47
C ALA A 50 8.40 -8.49 0.08
N GLU A 51 7.14 -8.10 0.16
CA GLU A 51 6.02 -8.94 0.61
C GLU A 51 4.95 -9.13 -0.48
N LEU A 52 4.86 -8.19 -1.42
CA LEU A 52 3.97 -8.26 -2.57
C LEU A 52 4.73 -8.76 -3.80
N PHE A 53 4.18 -9.80 -4.43
CA PHE A 53 4.72 -10.42 -5.63
C PHE A 53 3.67 -10.38 -6.73
N GLY A 54 4.09 -10.07 -7.96
CA GLY A 54 3.23 -10.16 -9.13
C GLY A 54 2.98 -11.62 -9.53
N THR A 55 2.08 -11.82 -10.49
CA THR A 55 1.74 -13.16 -11.01
C THR A 55 2.94 -13.90 -11.63
N GLY A 56 3.96 -13.16 -12.09
CA GLY A 56 5.23 -13.73 -12.57
C GLY A 56 6.20 -14.17 -11.45
N GLY A 57 5.81 -14.07 -10.17
CA GLY A 57 6.66 -14.43 -9.03
C GLY A 57 7.77 -13.43 -8.72
N LEU A 58 7.81 -12.29 -9.41
CA LEU A 58 8.75 -11.21 -9.16
C LEU A 58 8.21 -10.25 -8.10
N PRO A 59 9.07 -9.68 -7.24
CA PRO A 59 8.65 -8.70 -6.26
C PRO A 59 8.14 -7.44 -6.96
N VAL A 60 7.05 -6.89 -6.45
CA VAL A 60 6.52 -5.60 -6.90
C VAL A 60 7.45 -4.50 -6.38
N SER A 61 7.80 -3.55 -7.25
CA SER A 61 8.60 -2.37 -6.87
C SER A 61 7.84 -1.49 -5.87
N SER A 62 8.55 -0.66 -5.13
CA SER A 62 7.92 0.41 -4.36
C SER A 62 7.11 1.33 -5.29
N PHE A 63 5.97 1.80 -4.80
CA PHE A 63 5.08 2.71 -5.53
C PHE A 63 4.26 3.58 -4.57
N ARG A 64 3.68 4.65 -5.12
CA ARG A 64 2.62 5.46 -4.50
C ARG A 64 1.54 5.74 -5.54
N THR A 65 0.32 6.00 -5.10
CA THR A 65 -0.85 6.22 -5.98
C THR A 65 -1.24 7.68 -6.13
N ASP A 66 -0.53 8.59 -5.46
CA ASP A 66 -0.83 10.02 -5.49
C ASP A 66 0.20 10.80 -6.30
N ASP A 67 -0.25 11.91 -6.87
CA ASP A 67 0.54 12.84 -7.68
C ASP A 67 0.90 14.11 -6.88
N TRP A 68 1.05 14.01 -5.55
CA TRP A 68 1.44 15.16 -4.74
C TRP A 68 2.94 15.42 -4.86
N ASP A 69 3.28 16.62 -5.33
CA ASP A 69 4.64 17.20 -5.33
C ASP A 69 5.23 17.28 -3.91
#